data_AF-A0A103EMH1-F1
#
_entry.id   AF-A0A103EMH1-F1
#
_cell.length_a   1.000
_cell.length_b   1.000
_cell.length_c   1.000
_cell.angle_alpha   90.00
_cell.angle_beta   90.00
_cell.angle_gamma   90.00
#
_symmetry.space_group_name_H-M   'P 1'
#
loop_
_entity.id
_entity.type
_entity.pdbx_description
1 polymer ?
#
loop_
_entity_poly.entity_id
_entity_poly.type
_entity_poly.pdbx_seq_one_letter_code
_entity_poly.pdbx_strand_id
1 'polypeptide(L)'
;MIASLSFPPLMIRGRALLPVVQGGMGVGISAHRLAGSVAREGALGTIASIDLRHHHADLLERCRREPVRETLEAANLEALAREISLAKTWSEGRGMIAVNVMKAVRSHADYVRVACEFGADAIVMGAGLPLDLPELTDGYDIALIPILSDSRGIALVLKKWMKKGRLPDAIVIEHPAHAGGHLGVASLDDIGDARFEFARVLDETAQTFATLGIERERIALIVAGGINSHRAVRDALGAGANGVQVGTPFAVTEEGDAHPNFKHVLANATPDDIVEFISVTGLPARAVKTPWLERYLRHETRIRAKLGALKQRCPSALECLSVCGWRDGVERFGHFCIDTRLAAALRGDVANGLFFRGREALPFGHAIRSVRDLLELLLTGVEPEPAAKRPSFSLA
;
A
#
# COMPACT_ATOMS: atom_id res chain seq x y z
N MET A 1 22.85 3.11 10.87
CA MET A 1 22.09 2.37 11.89
C MET A 1 21.58 3.36 12.92
N ILE A 2 20.28 3.37 13.18
CA ILE A 2 19.66 4.13 14.27
C ILE A 2 20.17 3.48 15.57
N ALA A 3 21.00 4.20 16.33
CA ALA A 3 21.94 3.59 17.28
C ALA A 3 21.36 3.19 18.65
N SER A 4 20.05 3.36 18.88
CA SER A 4 19.40 2.94 20.11
C SER A 4 17.91 2.68 19.87
N LEU A 5 17.58 1.47 19.43
CA LEU A 5 16.18 1.08 19.24
C LEU A 5 15.57 0.72 20.60
N SER A 6 14.45 1.35 20.95
CA SER A 6 13.67 1.01 22.15
C SER A 6 12.74 -0.20 21.94
N PHE A 7 12.80 -0.83 20.75
CA PHE A 7 11.83 -1.83 20.32
C PHE A 7 12.50 -3.12 19.83
N PRO A 8 11.86 -4.30 20.05
CA PRO A 8 12.30 -5.55 19.46
C PRO A 8 12.31 -5.46 17.92
N PRO A 9 13.22 -6.16 17.24
CA PRO A 9 13.21 -6.23 15.80
C PRO A 9 11.98 -7.01 15.29
N LEU A 10 11.50 -6.64 14.11
CA LEU A 10 10.54 -7.44 13.36
C LEU A 10 11.28 -8.59 12.68
N MET A 11 10.89 -9.83 13.00
CA MET A 11 11.47 -11.03 12.43
C MET A 11 10.62 -11.57 11.28
N ILE A 12 11.20 -11.69 10.09
CA ILE A 12 10.55 -12.33 8.93
C ILE A 12 11.56 -13.27 8.28
N ARG A 13 11.23 -14.57 8.20
CA ARG A 13 12.11 -15.63 7.63
C ARG A 13 13.55 -15.58 8.16
N GLY A 14 13.71 -15.34 9.46
CA GLY A 14 15.03 -15.26 10.12
C GLY A 14 15.80 -13.94 9.92
N ARG A 15 15.28 -13.00 9.12
CA ARG A 15 15.85 -11.66 8.97
C ARG A 15 15.30 -10.73 10.05
N ALA A 16 16.19 -10.03 10.74
CA ALA A 16 15.85 -8.98 11.69
C ALA A 16 15.74 -7.64 10.98
N LEU A 17 14.60 -6.98 11.12
CA LEU A 17 14.30 -5.67 10.54
C LEU A 17 13.93 -4.67 11.63
N LEU A 18 14.01 -3.37 11.32
CA LEU A 18 13.28 -2.37 12.09
C LEU A 18 11.79 -2.73 12.11
N PRO A 19 11.06 -2.52 13.23
CA PRO A 19 9.65 -2.89 13.36
C PRO A 19 8.70 -1.93 12.63
N VAL A 20 9.12 -1.44 11.46
CA VAL A 20 8.38 -0.50 10.62
C VAL A 20 8.40 -1.03 9.18
N VAL A 21 7.21 -1.10 8.60
CA VAL A 21 6.96 -1.44 7.22
C VAL A 21 6.41 -0.21 6.50
N GLN A 22 6.96 0.15 5.35
CA GLN A 22 6.32 1.12 4.47
C GLN A 22 5.26 0.39 3.62
N GLY A 23 4.00 0.82 3.67
CA GLY A 23 2.91 0.19 2.94
C GLY A 23 2.87 0.59 1.46
N GLY A 24 2.62 -0.37 0.56
CA GLY A 24 2.64 -0.13 -0.89
C GLY A 24 1.48 0.74 -1.39
N MET A 25 1.78 1.79 -2.16
CA MET A 25 0.86 2.78 -2.70
C MET A 25 0.94 2.80 -4.24
N GLY A 26 -0.16 2.42 -4.90
CA GLY A 26 -0.23 2.12 -6.34
C GLY A 26 0.06 3.29 -7.28
N VAL A 27 0.25 2.97 -8.57
CA VAL A 27 0.49 3.92 -9.66
C VAL A 27 1.73 4.77 -9.40
N GLY A 28 2.81 4.10 -9.00
CA GLY A 28 4.12 4.71 -8.83
C GLY A 28 4.30 5.60 -7.59
N ILE A 29 3.33 5.72 -6.68
CA ILE A 29 3.53 6.51 -5.44
C ILE A 29 4.61 5.89 -4.55
N SER A 30 4.64 4.55 -4.47
CA SER A 30 5.76 3.80 -3.87
C SER A 30 6.45 2.94 -4.92
N ALA A 31 7.60 3.39 -5.38
CA ALA A 31 8.45 2.73 -6.34
C ALA A 31 9.86 2.51 -5.74
N HIS A 32 10.89 2.38 -6.56
CA HIS A 32 12.22 2.00 -6.09
C HIS A 32 12.87 3.00 -5.12
N ARG A 33 12.64 4.31 -5.27
CA ARG A 33 13.32 5.30 -4.42
C ARG A 33 12.78 5.24 -3.00
N LEU A 34 11.46 5.20 -2.83
CA LEU A 34 10.87 5.10 -1.50
C LEU A 34 11.15 3.73 -0.88
N ALA A 35 10.78 2.64 -1.56
CA ALA A 35 10.92 1.29 -1.02
C ALA A 35 12.40 0.95 -0.77
N GLY A 36 13.27 1.29 -1.70
CA GLY A 36 14.72 1.14 -1.57
C GLY A 36 15.28 1.91 -0.39
N SER A 37 14.88 3.17 -0.18
CA SER A 37 15.38 3.99 0.92
C SER A 37 14.93 3.48 2.29
N VAL A 38 13.68 3.00 2.39
CA VAL A 38 13.17 2.36 3.62
C VAL A 38 13.96 1.09 3.93
N ALA A 39 14.16 0.24 2.93
CA ALA A 39 14.97 -0.97 3.11
C ALA A 39 16.43 -0.66 3.43
N ARG A 40 16.98 0.42 2.85
CA ARG A 40 18.33 0.88 3.14
C ARG A 40 18.52 1.28 4.60
N GLU A 41 17.49 1.78 5.27
CA GLU A 41 17.56 2.06 6.72
C GLU A 41 17.36 0.79 7.59
N GLY A 42 17.14 -0.37 6.99
CA GLY A 42 16.97 -1.67 7.68
C GLY A 42 15.51 -2.06 7.96
N ALA A 43 14.55 -1.34 7.39
CA ALA A 43 13.11 -1.65 7.47
C ALA A 43 12.64 -2.50 6.27
N LEU A 44 11.33 -2.75 6.18
CA LEU A 44 10.70 -3.36 5.00
C LEU A 44 10.11 -2.26 4.11
N GLY A 45 10.68 -2.08 2.92
CA GLY A 45 10.15 -1.19 1.88
C GLY A 45 9.26 -1.94 0.90
N THR A 46 8.16 -1.33 0.45
CA THR A 46 7.17 -2.00 -0.40
C THR A 46 6.89 -1.21 -1.68
N ILE A 47 7.22 -1.81 -2.82
CA ILE A 47 6.85 -1.33 -4.16
C ILE A 47 5.38 -1.70 -4.42
N ALA A 48 4.60 -0.83 -5.06
CA ALA A 48 3.26 -1.20 -5.52
C ALA A 48 3.27 -1.60 -6.99
N SER A 49 2.75 -2.79 -7.31
CA SER A 49 2.97 -3.42 -8.62
C SER A 49 2.19 -2.78 -9.78
N ILE A 50 1.15 -2.00 -9.49
CA ILE A 50 0.23 -1.50 -10.50
C ILE A 50 0.71 -0.20 -11.14
N ASP A 51 0.72 -0.19 -12.46
CA ASP A 51 1.00 0.93 -13.36
C ASP A 51 2.29 1.72 -13.04
N LEU A 52 3.40 1.02 -12.87
CA LEU A 52 4.75 1.57 -12.63
C LEU A 52 5.36 2.21 -13.89
N ARG A 53 4.75 2.03 -15.05
CA ARG A 53 5.23 2.58 -16.34
C ARG A 53 5.41 4.09 -16.32
N HIS A 54 4.67 4.80 -15.48
CA HIS A 54 4.78 6.26 -15.34
C HIS A 54 6.18 6.73 -14.93
N HIS A 55 7.02 5.84 -14.39
CA HIS A 55 8.42 6.13 -14.04
C HIS A 55 9.42 5.91 -15.18
N HIS A 56 8.99 5.36 -16.31
CA HIS A 56 9.88 4.98 -17.41
C HIS A 56 9.42 5.60 -18.72
N ALA A 57 10.09 6.69 -19.12
CA ALA A 57 9.73 7.46 -20.32
C ALA A 57 9.75 6.62 -21.62
N ASP A 58 10.68 5.68 -21.73
CA ASP A 58 10.77 4.75 -22.87
C ASP A 58 9.55 3.83 -22.95
N LEU A 59 9.07 3.32 -21.81
CA LEU A 59 7.89 2.47 -21.74
C LEU A 59 6.61 3.26 -22.05
N LEU A 60 6.50 4.51 -21.58
CA LEU A 60 5.39 5.39 -21.93
C LEU A 60 5.38 5.74 -23.41
N GLU A 61 6.53 5.99 -24.03
CA GLU A 61 6.63 6.23 -25.47
C GLU A 61 6.15 5.02 -26.27
N ARG A 62 6.60 3.80 -25.89
CA ARG A 62 6.14 2.55 -26.50
C ARG A 62 4.61 2.41 -26.40
N CYS A 63 4.06 2.67 -25.23
CA CYS A 63 2.61 2.63 -24.99
C CYS A 63 1.84 3.69 -25.77
N ARG A 64 2.42 4.87 -26.03
CA ARG A 64 1.79 5.92 -26.86
C ARG A 64 1.72 5.54 -28.33
N ARG A 65 2.75 4.85 -28.83
CA ARG A 65 2.79 4.35 -30.22
C ARG A 65 1.80 3.22 -30.46
N GLU A 66 1.61 2.36 -29.46
CA GLU A 66 0.69 1.22 -29.54
C GLU A 66 -0.13 1.10 -28.25
N PRO A 67 -1.22 1.89 -28.12
CA PRO A 67 -2.01 2.00 -26.88
C PRO A 67 -3.03 0.86 -26.74
N VAL A 68 -2.58 -0.38 -26.92
CA VAL A 68 -3.40 -1.60 -26.76
C VAL A 68 -3.04 -2.30 -25.46
N ARG A 69 -4.01 -3.04 -24.89
CA ARG A 69 -3.88 -3.66 -23.57
C ARG A 69 -2.61 -4.48 -23.43
N GLU A 70 -2.31 -5.32 -24.42
CA GLU A 70 -1.16 -6.23 -24.41
C GLU A 70 0.16 -5.46 -24.26
N THR A 71 0.33 -4.36 -25.01
CA THR A 71 1.53 -3.49 -24.93
C THR A 71 1.59 -2.76 -23.59
N LEU A 72 0.44 -2.29 -23.09
CA LEU A 72 0.33 -1.60 -21.80
C LEU A 72 0.67 -2.54 -20.63
N GLU A 73 0.16 -3.77 -20.64
CA GLU A 73 0.43 -4.80 -19.63
C GLU A 73 1.90 -5.24 -19.66
N ALA A 74 2.44 -5.56 -20.84
CA ALA A 74 3.84 -5.95 -21.01
C ALA A 74 4.79 -4.86 -20.52
N ALA A 75 4.49 -3.60 -20.83
CA ALA A 75 5.25 -2.46 -20.29
C ALA A 75 5.16 -2.37 -18.77
N ASN A 76 4.03 -2.69 -18.14
CA ASN A 76 3.94 -2.65 -16.68
C ASN A 76 4.73 -3.77 -16.01
N LEU A 77 4.73 -4.96 -16.62
CA LEU A 77 5.56 -6.08 -16.13
C LEU A 77 7.04 -5.75 -16.23
N GLU A 78 7.47 -5.15 -17.34
CA GLU A 78 8.85 -4.68 -17.52
C GLU A 78 9.20 -3.57 -16.52
N ALA A 79 8.30 -2.61 -16.29
CA ALA A 79 8.48 -1.57 -15.28
C ALA A 79 8.65 -2.19 -13.88
N LEU A 80 7.80 -3.13 -13.48
CA LEU A 80 7.89 -3.81 -12.19
C LEU A 80 9.25 -4.50 -12.01
N ALA A 81 9.73 -5.22 -13.03
CA ALA A 81 11.04 -5.87 -13.02
C ALA A 81 12.19 -4.87 -12.81
N ARG A 82 12.16 -3.73 -13.51
CA ARG A 82 13.15 -2.64 -13.37
C ARG A 82 13.11 -2.04 -11.96
N GLU A 83 11.92 -1.73 -11.46
CA GLU A 83 11.71 -1.13 -10.15
C GLU A 83 12.16 -2.03 -8.99
N ILE A 84 11.89 -3.34 -9.06
CA ILE A 84 12.42 -4.31 -8.07
C ILE A 84 13.94 -4.30 -8.08
N SER A 85 14.55 -4.41 -9.26
CA SER A 85 16.01 -4.45 -9.41
C SER A 85 16.66 -3.18 -8.85
N LEU A 86 16.12 -2.01 -9.21
CA LEU A 86 16.58 -0.71 -8.71
C LEU A 86 16.44 -0.62 -7.19
N ALA A 87 15.31 -1.05 -6.62
CA ALA A 87 15.09 -1.00 -5.18
C ALA A 87 16.04 -1.93 -4.42
N LYS A 88 16.32 -3.13 -4.95
CA LYS A 88 17.28 -4.07 -4.36
C LYS A 88 18.68 -3.47 -4.34
N THR A 89 19.13 -2.85 -5.44
CA THR A 89 20.42 -2.14 -5.47
C THR A 89 20.44 -0.99 -4.47
N TRP A 90 19.38 -0.16 -4.45
CA TRP A 90 19.27 0.98 -3.56
C TRP A 90 19.25 0.59 -2.07
N SER A 91 18.72 -0.58 -1.74
CA SER A 91 18.64 -1.09 -0.37
C SER A 91 19.99 -1.46 0.24
N GLU A 92 21.03 -1.69 -0.58
CA GLU A 92 22.33 -2.21 -0.16
C GLU A 92 22.24 -3.51 0.67
N GLY A 93 21.16 -4.28 0.50
CA GLY A 93 20.89 -5.52 1.23
C GLY A 93 20.57 -5.35 2.72
N ARG A 94 20.42 -4.10 3.22
CA ARG A 94 20.23 -3.83 4.66
C ARG A 94 18.85 -4.21 5.18
N GLY A 95 17.83 -4.14 4.34
CA GLY A 95 16.44 -4.44 4.68
C GLY A 95 15.79 -5.35 3.64
N MET A 96 14.46 -5.40 3.66
CA MET A 96 13.66 -6.21 2.72
C MET A 96 12.93 -5.34 1.71
N ILE A 97 12.87 -5.80 0.46
CA ILE A 97 12.04 -5.23 -0.60
C ILE A 97 10.85 -6.16 -0.82
N ALA A 98 9.65 -5.65 -0.56
CA ALA A 98 8.41 -6.32 -0.87
C ALA A 98 7.72 -5.73 -2.10
N VAL A 99 6.85 -6.51 -2.71
CA VAL A 99 5.94 -6.07 -3.77
C VAL A 99 4.50 -6.23 -3.29
N ASN A 100 3.78 -5.12 -3.21
CA ASN A 100 2.34 -5.10 -3.00
C ASN A 100 1.61 -5.42 -4.30
N VAL A 101 0.96 -6.57 -4.35
CA VAL A 101 0.11 -7.02 -5.45
C VAL A 101 -1.34 -7.04 -4.98
N MET A 102 -2.22 -6.31 -5.66
CA MET A 102 -3.65 -6.27 -5.30
C MET A 102 -4.42 -7.41 -5.93
N LYS A 103 -5.17 -8.19 -5.13
CA LYS A 103 -5.98 -9.31 -5.63
C LYS A 103 -7.07 -8.87 -6.62
N ALA A 104 -7.58 -7.65 -6.47
CA ALA A 104 -8.58 -7.05 -7.36
C ALA A 104 -8.04 -6.74 -8.78
N VAL A 105 -6.73 -6.74 -8.98
CA VAL A 105 -6.12 -6.51 -10.29
C VAL A 105 -6.20 -7.77 -11.14
N ARG A 106 -6.59 -7.62 -12.41
CA ARG A 106 -6.75 -8.73 -13.35
C ARG A 106 -5.47 -9.56 -13.47
N SER A 107 -4.34 -8.90 -13.71
CA SER A 107 -3.04 -9.54 -13.99
C SER A 107 -2.20 -9.76 -12.73
N HIS A 108 -2.84 -9.91 -11.56
CA HIS A 108 -2.12 -10.11 -10.29
C HIS A 108 -1.20 -11.34 -10.31
N ALA A 109 -1.57 -12.42 -11.00
CA ALA A 109 -0.73 -13.60 -11.13
C ALA A 109 0.58 -13.30 -11.87
N ASP A 110 0.54 -12.49 -12.93
CA ASP A 110 1.75 -12.06 -13.64
C ASP A 110 2.63 -11.16 -12.78
N TYR A 111 2.05 -10.29 -11.96
CA TYR A 111 2.79 -9.46 -11.02
C TYR A 111 3.47 -10.28 -9.93
N VAL A 112 2.80 -11.31 -9.41
CA VAL A 112 3.39 -12.27 -8.46
C VAL A 112 4.59 -12.96 -9.12
N ARG A 113 4.42 -13.48 -10.34
CA ARG A 113 5.49 -14.17 -11.07
C ARG A 113 6.70 -13.26 -11.28
N VAL A 114 6.50 -12.03 -11.77
CA VAL A 114 7.59 -11.07 -11.95
C VAL A 114 8.26 -10.72 -10.61
N ALA A 115 7.49 -10.54 -9.53
CA ALA A 115 8.05 -10.28 -8.21
C ALA A 115 9.00 -11.42 -7.75
N CYS A 116 8.57 -12.66 -7.96
CA CYS A 116 9.39 -13.84 -7.67
C CYS A 116 10.64 -13.92 -8.54
N GLU A 117 10.50 -13.80 -9.86
CA GLU A 117 11.61 -13.93 -10.82
C GLU A 117 12.70 -12.87 -10.65
N PHE A 118 12.32 -11.66 -10.24
CA PHE A 118 13.25 -10.53 -10.07
C PHE A 118 13.72 -10.33 -8.62
N GLY A 119 13.47 -11.29 -7.74
CA GLY A 119 14.11 -11.36 -6.42
C GLY A 119 13.54 -10.41 -5.36
N ALA A 120 12.23 -10.15 -5.40
CA ALA A 120 11.54 -9.54 -4.27
C ALA A 120 11.66 -10.45 -3.03
N ASP A 121 11.86 -9.87 -1.85
CA ASP A 121 11.99 -10.61 -0.59
C ASP A 121 10.63 -11.04 -0.02
N ALA A 122 9.55 -10.32 -0.37
CA ALA A 122 8.20 -10.62 0.05
C ALA A 122 7.13 -10.20 -0.96
N ILE A 123 5.99 -10.88 -0.95
CA ILE A 123 4.74 -10.41 -1.57
C ILE A 123 3.79 -9.99 -0.46
N VAL A 124 3.34 -8.74 -0.55
CA VAL A 124 2.24 -8.22 0.25
C VAL A 124 0.97 -8.25 -0.61
N MET A 125 -0.13 -8.81 -0.12
CA MET A 125 -1.37 -8.90 -0.91
C MET A 125 -2.60 -8.46 -0.13
N GLY A 126 -3.25 -7.40 -0.62
CA GLY A 126 -4.55 -6.91 -0.14
C GLY A 126 -5.59 -6.84 -1.26
N ALA A 127 -6.63 -6.02 -1.05
CA ALA A 127 -7.75 -5.82 -1.99
C ALA A 127 -8.47 -7.13 -2.40
N GLY A 128 -8.65 -8.03 -1.44
CA GLY A 128 -9.27 -9.34 -1.61
C GLY A 128 -8.54 -10.41 -0.82
N LEU A 129 -9.15 -11.59 -0.66
CA LEU A 129 -8.52 -12.71 0.04
C LEU A 129 -7.48 -13.39 -0.87
N PRO A 130 -6.21 -13.52 -0.44
CA PRO A 130 -5.12 -14.09 -1.24
C PRO A 130 -5.11 -15.61 -1.18
N LEU A 131 -6.25 -16.24 -1.49
CA LEU A 131 -6.41 -17.68 -1.26
C LEU A 131 -5.49 -18.52 -2.15
N ASP A 132 -5.15 -18.06 -3.34
CA ASP A 132 -4.34 -18.72 -4.38
C ASP A 132 -2.86 -18.32 -4.37
N LEU A 133 -2.47 -17.39 -3.51
CA LEU A 133 -1.10 -16.89 -3.45
C LEU A 133 -0.06 -18.01 -3.19
N PRO A 134 -0.27 -18.99 -2.28
CA PRO A 134 0.69 -20.07 -2.07
C PRO A 134 1.05 -20.83 -3.34
N GLU A 135 0.07 -21.14 -4.20
CA GLU A 135 0.32 -21.85 -5.46
C GLU A 135 1.04 -20.98 -6.49
N LEU A 136 0.72 -19.68 -6.55
CA LEU A 136 1.38 -18.74 -7.46
C LEU A 136 2.88 -18.56 -7.13
N THR A 137 3.27 -18.88 -5.90
CA THR A 137 4.65 -18.76 -5.40
C THR A 137 5.33 -20.10 -5.15
N ASP A 138 4.73 -21.20 -5.59
CA ASP A 138 5.32 -22.53 -5.41
C ASP A 138 6.70 -22.61 -6.09
N GLY A 139 7.66 -23.22 -5.40
CA GLY A 139 9.06 -23.28 -5.84
C GLY A 139 9.89 -22.00 -5.67
N TYR A 140 9.33 -20.90 -5.16
CA TYR A 140 10.07 -19.66 -4.90
C TYR A 140 10.34 -19.45 -3.40
N ASP A 141 11.55 -18.99 -3.07
CA ASP A 141 11.90 -18.56 -1.71
C ASP A 141 11.48 -17.10 -1.49
N ILE A 142 10.22 -16.90 -1.13
CA ILE A 142 9.63 -15.57 -0.91
C ILE A 142 8.71 -15.58 0.32
N ALA A 143 8.71 -14.47 1.07
CA ALA A 143 7.79 -14.28 2.18
C ALA A 143 6.39 -13.90 1.69
N LEU A 144 5.35 -14.43 2.32
CA LEU A 144 3.95 -14.14 1.99
C LEU A 144 3.26 -13.38 3.12
N ILE A 145 2.76 -12.19 2.81
CA ILE A 145 2.20 -11.24 3.79
C ILE A 145 0.80 -10.77 3.34
N PRO A 146 -0.28 -11.49 3.70
CA PRO A 146 -1.65 -11.03 3.46
C PRO A 146 -1.98 -9.77 4.28
N ILE A 147 -2.75 -8.85 3.69
CA ILE A 147 -3.39 -7.73 4.38
C ILE A 147 -4.85 -8.10 4.66
N LEU A 148 -5.24 -8.05 5.92
CA LEU A 148 -6.57 -8.43 6.42
C LEU A 148 -7.02 -7.40 7.47
N SER A 149 -8.34 -7.20 7.62
CA SER A 149 -8.85 -6.21 8.58
C SER A 149 -9.40 -6.83 9.86
N ASP A 150 -9.87 -8.09 9.82
CA ASP A 150 -10.49 -8.74 10.97
C ASP A 150 -9.98 -10.18 11.18
N SER A 151 -10.26 -10.70 12.38
CA SER A 151 -9.91 -12.07 12.81
C SER A 151 -10.56 -13.15 11.94
N ARG A 152 -11.74 -12.89 11.39
CA ARG A 152 -12.47 -13.83 10.52
C ARG A 152 -11.72 -14.05 9.20
N GLY A 153 -11.24 -12.99 8.58
CA GLY A 153 -10.39 -13.03 7.39
C GLY A 153 -9.09 -13.79 7.68
N ILE A 154 -8.46 -13.51 8.82
CA ILE A 154 -7.25 -14.20 9.30
C ILE A 154 -7.48 -15.70 9.43
N ALA A 155 -8.50 -16.11 10.18
CA ALA A 155 -8.83 -17.51 10.38
C ALA A 155 -9.13 -18.25 9.06
N LEU A 156 -9.79 -17.58 8.10
CA LEU A 156 -10.08 -18.16 6.80
C LEU A 156 -8.81 -18.38 5.96
N VAL A 157 -7.92 -17.39 5.89
CA VAL A 157 -6.65 -17.49 5.16
C VAL A 157 -5.78 -18.60 5.76
N LEU A 158 -5.61 -18.61 7.09
CA LEU A 158 -4.82 -19.63 7.78
C LEU A 158 -5.35 -21.03 7.49
N LYS A 159 -6.66 -21.28 7.67
CA LYS A 159 -7.27 -22.58 7.37
C LYS A 159 -7.08 -23.01 5.91
N LYS A 160 -7.18 -22.07 4.96
CA LYS A 160 -7.03 -22.38 3.53
C LYS A 160 -5.58 -22.67 3.16
N TRP A 161 -4.62 -21.90 3.67
CA TRP A 161 -3.20 -22.06 3.38
C TRP A 161 -2.61 -23.28 4.09
N MET A 162 -3.01 -23.59 5.32
CA MET A 162 -2.58 -24.81 6.02
C MET A 162 -2.95 -26.07 5.24
N LYS A 163 -4.13 -26.11 4.61
CA LYS A 163 -4.53 -27.22 3.72
C LYS A 163 -3.62 -27.38 2.49
N LYS A 164 -2.86 -26.34 2.15
CA LYS A 164 -1.87 -26.31 1.07
C LYS A 164 -0.44 -26.47 1.60
N GLY A 165 -0.27 -26.77 2.89
CA GLY A 165 1.05 -26.92 3.50
C GLY A 165 1.83 -25.60 3.67
N ARG A 166 1.15 -24.44 3.62
CA ARG A 166 1.80 -23.13 3.76
C ARG A 166 1.16 -22.32 4.90
N LEU A 167 1.98 -21.51 5.57
CA LEU A 167 1.52 -20.45 6.47
C LEU A 167 2.02 -19.10 5.96
N PRO A 168 1.32 -17.99 6.27
CA PRO A 168 1.87 -16.65 6.11
C PRO A 168 3.16 -16.48 6.93
N ASP A 169 4.11 -15.72 6.42
CA ASP A 169 5.33 -15.35 7.15
C ASP A 169 5.07 -14.14 8.07
N ALA A 170 4.11 -13.30 7.68
CA ALA A 170 3.55 -12.23 8.50
C ALA A 170 2.09 -11.96 8.08
N ILE A 171 1.33 -11.23 8.88
CA ILE A 171 -0.01 -10.73 8.54
C ILE A 171 -0.05 -9.25 8.85
N VAL A 172 -0.49 -8.44 7.87
CA VAL A 172 -0.82 -7.04 8.10
C VAL A 172 -2.29 -6.94 8.51
N ILE A 173 -2.54 -6.36 9.68
CA ILE A 173 -3.87 -6.07 10.22
C ILE A 173 -4.18 -4.59 9.95
N GLU A 174 -4.99 -4.31 8.92
CA GLU A 174 -5.29 -2.94 8.52
C GLU A 174 -6.63 -2.45 9.07
N HIS A 175 -6.59 -1.35 9.83
CA HIS A 175 -7.76 -0.73 10.43
C HIS A 175 -8.48 0.23 9.45
N PRO A 176 -9.71 -0.07 9.01
CA PRO A 176 -10.45 0.72 8.03
C PRO A 176 -10.70 2.18 8.47
N ALA A 177 -10.95 2.43 9.75
CA ALA A 177 -11.19 3.78 10.28
C ALA A 177 -10.01 4.75 10.14
N HIS A 178 -8.78 4.26 9.97
CA HIS A 178 -7.58 5.10 9.98
C HIS A 178 -6.76 5.06 8.69
N ALA A 179 -6.81 3.97 7.93
CA ALA A 179 -6.04 3.78 6.71
C ALA A 179 -6.37 4.79 5.59
N GLY A 180 -5.47 4.98 4.63
CA GLY A 180 -5.74 5.76 3.41
C GLY A 180 -6.00 4.83 2.22
N GLY A 181 -6.60 5.34 1.15
CA GLY A 181 -6.88 4.49 -0.02
C GLY A 181 -8.12 3.64 0.17
N HIS A 182 -8.17 2.46 -0.45
CA HIS A 182 -9.28 1.54 -0.29
C HIS A 182 -9.27 0.92 1.12
N LEU A 183 -10.44 0.85 1.73
CA LEU A 183 -10.61 0.36 3.10
C LEU A 183 -11.14 -1.07 3.07
N GLY A 184 -10.68 -1.93 3.99
CA GLY A 184 -11.02 -3.35 4.07
C GLY A 184 -12.45 -3.69 4.51
N VAL A 185 -13.44 -2.91 4.07
CA VAL A 185 -14.87 -3.03 4.40
C VAL A 185 -15.72 -3.06 3.13
N ALA A 186 -16.94 -3.60 3.21
CA ALA A 186 -17.86 -3.66 2.08
C ALA A 186 -18.74 -2.41 1.94
N SER A 187 -18.97 -1.67 3.02
CA SER A 187 -19.81 -0.48 3.09
C SER A 187 -19.12 0.63 3.89
N LEU A 188 -19.56 1.87 3.69
CA LEU A 188 -19.09 3.02 4.48
C LEU A 188 -19.49 2.89 5.95
N ASP A 189 -20.67 2.34 6.23
CA ASP A 189 -21.21 2.18 7.59
C ASP A 189 -20.34 1.27 8.47
N ASP A 190 -19.65 0.30 7.84
CA ASP A 190 -18.81 -0.66 8.55
C ASP A 190 -17.45 -0.07 8.97
N ILE A 191 -17.03 1.10 8.48
CA ILE A 191 -15.66 1.63 8.66
C ILE A 191 -15.24 1.71 10.15
N GLY A 192 -16.18 2.06 11.02
CA GLY A 192 -15.97 2.23 12.46
C GLY A 192 -16.41 1.05 13.33
N ASP A 193 -16.65 -0.13 12.74
CA ASP A 193 -17.07 -1.30 13.50
C ASP A 193 -15.96 -1.76 14.48
N ALA A 194 -16.35 -1.98 15.74
CA ALA A 194 -15.46 -2.43 16.81
C ALA A 194 -14.77 -3.77 16.54
N ARG A 195 -15.21 -4.55 15.53
CA ARG A 195 -14.50 -5.77 15.09
C ARG A 195 -13.10 -5.50 14.52
N PHE A 196 -12.80 -4.26 14.15
CA PHE A 196 -11.52 -3.86 13.58
C PHE A 196 -10.51 -3.35 14.61
N GLU A 197 -10.94 -3.14 15.85
CA GLU A 197 -10.09 -2.65 16.94
C GLU A 197 -8.88 -3.57 17.13
N PHE A 198 -7.68 -3.01 17.13
CA PHE A 198 -6.44 -3.80 17.13
C PHE A 198 -6.37 -4.77 18.30
N ALA A 199 -6.75 -4.33 19.51
CA ALA A 199 -6.75 -5.19 20.69
C ALA A 199 -7.63 -6.44 20.48
N ARG A 200 -8.83 -6.24 19.95
CA ARG A 200 -9.76 -7.33 19.65
C ARG A 200 -9.22 -8.26 18.57
N VAL A 201 -8.72 -7.72 17.46
CA VAL A 201 -8.21 -8.54 16.36
C VAL A 201 -6.98 -9.34 16.79
N LEU A 202 -6.08 -8.75 17.57
CA LEU A 202 -4.90 -9.42 18.12
C LEU A 202 -5.30 -10.56 19.08
N ASP A 203 -6.22 -10.31 20.00
CA ASP A 203 -6.71 -11.31 20.95
C ASP A 203 -7.40 -12.49 20.24
N GLU A 204 -8.32 -12.20 19.32
CA GLU A 204 -9.03 -13.22 18.54
C GLU A 204 -8.08 -13.98 17.59
N THR A 205 -7.03 -13.32 17.09
CA THR A 205 -5.97 -13.98 16.30
C THR A 205 -5.14 -14.93 17.16
N ALA A 206 -4.80 -14.55 18.40
CA ALA A 206 -4.10 -15.42 19.33
C ALA A 206 -4.93 -16.68 19.67
N GLN A 207 -6.24 -16.53 19.87
CA GLN A 207 -7.17 -17.66 20.05
C GLN A 207 -7.23 -18.55 18.80
N THR A 208 -7.23 -17.95 17.62
CA THR A 208 -7.18 -18.66 16.34
C THR A 208 -5.89 -19.48 16.20
N PHE A 209 -4.74 -18.90 16.55
CA PHE A 209 -3.46 -19.60 16.57
C PHE A 209 -3.48 -20.80 17.51
N ALA A 210 -3.94 -20.63 18.75
CA ALA A 210 -4.07 -21.71 19.72
C ALA A 210 -4.98 -22.84 19.20
N THR A 211 -6.12 -22.49 18.59
CA THR A 211 -7.07 -23.47 18.01
C THR A 211 -6.46 -24.26 16.85
N LEU A 212 -5.61 -23.62 16.05
CA LEU A 212 -4.97 -24.23 14.88
C LEU A 212 -3.61 -24.88 15.20
N GLY A 213 -3.16 -24.83 16.46
CA GLY A 213 -1.84 -25.34 16.88
C GLY A 213 -0.66 -24.56 16.27
N ILE A 214 -0.84 -23.26 16.02
CA ILE A 214 0.20 -22.38 15.47
C ILE A 214 0.90 -21.67 16.63
N GLU A 215 2.21 -21.80 16.72
CA GLU A 215 3.05 -21.04 17.67
C GLU A 215 3.00 -19.54 17.32
N ARG A 216 2.89 -18.66 18.33
CA ARG A 216 2.71 -17.22 18.14
C ARG A 216 3.85 -16.59 17.36
N GLU A 217 5.06 -17.11 17.51
CA GLU A 217 6.31 -16.61 16.93
C GLU A 217 6.45 -16.97 15.45
N ARG A 218 5.65 -17.90 14.92
CA ARG A 218 5.73 -18.33 13.51
C ARG A 218 5.21 -17.32 12.52
N ILE A 219 4.29 -16.44 12.95
CA ILE A 219 3.64 -15.46 12.08
C ILE A 219 3.72 -14.10 12.76
N ALA A 220 4.48 -13.18 12.17
CA ALA A 220 4.54 -11.81 12.67
C ALA A 220 3.21 -11.09 12.42
N LEU A 221 2.68 -10.39 13.43
CA LEU A 221 1.48 -9.56 13.31
C LEU A 221 1.89 -8.09 13.19
N ILE A 222 1.51 -7.44 12.10
CA ILE A 222 1.90 -6.05 11.78
C ILE A 222 0.63 -5.23 11.72
N VAL A 223 0.48 -4.20 12.55
CA VAL A 223 -0.75 -3.37 12.52
C VAL A 223 -0.60 -2.16 11.59
N ALA A 224 -1.65 -1.79 10.88
CA ALA A 224 -1.64 -0.73 9.87
C ALA A 224 -2.85 0.20 9.99
N GLY A 225 -2.63 1.47 9.71
CA GLY A 225 -3.63 2.53 9.84
C GLY A 225 -3.49 3.25 11.19
N GLY A 226 -3.45 4.58 11.15
CA GLY A 226 -3.39 5.40 12.37
C GLY A 226 -1.99 5.62 12.95
N ILE A 227 -0.96 5.01 12.38
CA ILE A 227 0.41 5.10 12.89
C ILE A 227 1.10 6.36 12.38
N ASN A 228 1.18 7.38 13.24
CA ASN A 228 1.72 8.70 12.90
C ASN A 228 2.68 9.29 13.94
N SER A 229 3.07 8.54 14.97
CA SER A 229 3.91 9.03 16.05
C SER A 229 4.65 7.89 16.76
N HIS A 230 5.72 8.22 17.48
CA HIS A 230 6.41 7.27 18.35
C HIS A 230 5.48 6.62 19.37
N ARG A 231 4.56 7.40 19.93
CA ARG A 231 3.53 6.89 20.85
C ARG A 231 2.68 5.82 20.18
N ALA A 232 2.18 6.06 18.96
CA ALA A 232 1.38 5.08 18.23
C ALA A 232 2.16 3.78 17.98
N VAL A 233 3.46 3.88 17.62
CA VAL A 233 4.35 2.73 17.46
C VAL A 233 4.49 1.96 18.77
N ARG A 234 4.81 2.65 19.86
CA ARG A 234 4.98 2.03 21.19
C ARG A 234 3.71 1.35 21.66
N ASP A 235 2.57 2.03 21.55
CA ASP A 235 1.28 1.52 22.01
C ASP A 235 0.87 0.28 21.19
N ALA A 236 1.12 0.28 19.87
CA ALA A 236 0.90 -0.89 19.00
C ALA A 236 1.78 -2.09 19.36
N LEU A 237 3.09 -1.87 19.52
CA LEU A 237 4.02 -2.95 19.88
C LEU A 237 3.75 -3.47 21.31
N GLY A 238 3.42 -2.58 22.25
CA GLY A 238 3.03 -2.94 23.61
C GLY A 238 1.73 -3.75 23.69
N ALA A 239 0.82 -3.56 22.73
CA ALA A 239 -0.40 -4.37 22.58
C ALA A 239 -0.14 -5.75 21.95
N GLY A 240 1.10 -6.09 21.60
CA GLY A 240 1.48 -7.42 21.09
C GLY A 240 1.65 -7.51 19.57
N ALA A 241 1.67 -6.38 18.84
CA ALA A 241 2.13 -6.35 17.45
C ALA A 241 3.66 -6.55 17.38
N ASN A 242 4.14 -7.18 16.30
CA ASN A 242 5.57 -7.35 16.01
C ASN A 242 6.14 -6.19 15.18
N GLY A 243 5.27 -5.36 14.60
CA GLY A 243 5.65 -4.23 13.77
C GLY A 243 4.44 -3.36 13.44
N VAL A 244 4.71 -2.24 12.80
CA VAL A 244 3.69 -1.33 12.27
C VAL A 244 3.87 -1.14 10.77
N GLN A 245 2.78 -0.98 10.03
CA GLN A 245 2.81 -0.54 8.65
C GLN A 245 2.31 0.90 8.54
N VAL A 246 3.10 1.73 7.87
CA VAL A 246 2.90 3.17 7.73
C VAL A 246 2.74 3.53 6.25
N GLY A 247 1.68 4.27 5.92
CA GLY A 247 1.36 4.69 4.56
C GLY A 247 1.65 6.17 4.31
N THR A 248 0.66 7.03 4.55
CA THR A 248 0.72 8.48 4.27
C THR A 248 1.99 9.19 4.75
N PRO A 249 2.53 8.94 5.97
CA PRO A 249 3.80 9.55 6.39
C PRO A 249 4.99 9.22 5.48
N PHE A 250 5.09 7.99 4.96
CA PHE A 250 6.13 7.64 3.99
C PHE A 250 5.84 8.22 2.59
N ALA A 251 4.58 8.35 2.20
CA ALA A 251 4.19 8.90 0.89
C ALA A 251 4.69 10.34 0.69
N VAL A 252 4.85 11.09 1.77
CA VAL A 252 5.27 12.49 1.76
C VAL A 252 6.76 12.69 2.01
N THR A 253 7.56 11.64 2.20
CA THR A 253 9.00 11.81 2.46
C THR A 253 9.74 12.37 1.24
N GLU A 254 10.95 12.89 1.43
CA GLU A 254 11.81 13.37 0.34
C GLU A 254 12.04 12.31 -0.74
N GLU A 255 12.19 11.05 -0.33
CA GLU A 255 12.43 9.88 -1.19
C GLU A 255 11.15 9.33 -1.83
N GLY A 256 9.97 9.79 -1.43
CA GLY A 256 8.70 9.46 -2.09
C GLY A 256 8.75 9.75 -3.59
N ASP A 257 8.25 8.82 -4.40
CA ASP A 257 8.42 8.81 -5.86
C ASP A 257 7.48 9.78 -6.61
N ALA A 258 6.51 10.37 -5.90
CA ALA A 258 5.55 11.31 -6.47
C ALA A 258 6.07 12.76 -6.57
N HIS A 259 5.48 13.53 -7.46
CA HIS A 259 5.77 14.95 -7.63
C HIS A 259 5.60 15.75 -6.32
N PRO A 260 6.41 16.79 -6.03
CA PRO A 260 6.31 17.58 -4.79
C PRO A 260 4.89 18.06 -4.44
N ASN A 261 4.11 18.50 -5.44
CA ASN A 261 2.70 18.86 -5.23
C ASN A 261 1.87 17.75 -4.59
N PHE A 262 2.10 16.48 -4.92
CA PHE A 262 1.42 15.35 -4.27
C PHE A 262 1.69 15.35 -2.77
N LYS A 263 2.97 15.51 -2.40
CA LYS A 263 3.42 15.55 -1.01
C LYS A 263 2.78 16.72 -0.26
N HIS A 264 2.74 17.90 -0.89
CA HIS A 264 2.10 19.09 -0.31
C HIS A 264 0.59 18.96 -0.16
N VAL A 265 -0.13 18.34 -1.11
CA VAL A 265 -1.57 18.08 -0.96
C VAL A 265 -1.84 17.21 0.26
N LEU A 266 -1.05 16.14 0.44
CA LEU A 266 -1.19 15.26 1.61
C LEU A 266 -0.77 15.95 2.91
N ALA A 267 0.30 16.74 2.88
CA ALA A 267 0.84 17.38 4.07
C ALA A 267 -0.03 18.54 4.56
N ASN A 268 -0.65 19.28 3.66
CA ASN A 268 -1.46 20.46 4.00
C ASN A 268 -2.94 20.17 4.22
N ALA A 269 -3.41 18.97 3.90
CA ALA A 269 -4.81 18.63 4.09
C ALA A 269 -5.19 18.62 5.59
N THR A 270 -6.31 19.24 5.91
CA THR A 270 -6.89 19.26 7.26
C THR A 270 -7.86 18.08 7.44
N PRO A 271 -8.33 17.79 8.67
CA PRO A 271 -9.37 16.78 8.87
C PRO A 271 -10.63 17.01 8.03
N ASP A 272 -11.04 18.26 7.80
CA ASP A 272 -12.24 18.63 7.02
C ASP A 272 -12.07 18.42 5.50
N ASP A 273 -10.82 18.26 5.07
CA ASP A 273 -10.48 17.92 3.68
C ASP A 273 -10.50 16.42 3.43
N ILE A 274 -10.61 15.58 4.47
CA ILE A 274 -10.63 14.12 4.30
C ILE A 274 -12.06 13.64 4.11
N VAL A 275 -12.29 12.94 3.01
CA VAL A 275 -13.60 12.38 2.67
C VAL A 275 -13.51 10.89 2.37
N GLU A 276 -14.62 10.22 2.65
CA GLU A 276 -14.83 8.80 2.39
C GLU A 276 -15.90 8.64 1.31
N PHE A 277 -15.68 7.73 0.37
CA PHE A 277 -16.58 7.53 -0.77
C PHE A 277 -16.45 6.12 -1.33
N ILE A 278 -17.42 5.69 -2.14
CA ILE A 278 -17.35 4.41 -2.84
C ILE A 278 -16.55 4.56 -4.14
N SER A 279 -15.44 3.85 -4.21
CA SER A 279 -14.55 3.89 -5.37
C SER A 279 -15.06 3.06 -6.55
N VAL A 280 -14.35 3.11 -7.68
CA VAL A 280 -14.61 2.28 -8.86
C VAL A 280 -14.48 0.77 -8.61
N THR A 281 -13.83 0.36 -7.52
CA THR A 281 -13.74 -1.06 -7.13
C THR A 281 -14.97 -1.53 -6.34
N GLY A 282 -15.85 -0.60 -5.97
CA GLY A 282 -16.98 -0.86 -5.08
C GLY A 282 -16.63 -0.84 -3.59
N LEU A 283 -15.35 -0.75 -3.27
CA LEU A 283 -14.90 -0.63 -1.90
C LEU A 283 -14.90 0.86 -1.48
N PRO A 284 -15.26 1.16 -0.23
CA PRO A 284 -14.97 2.43 0.39
C PRO A 284 -13.51 2.83 0.23
N ALA A 285 -13.27 4.11 0.02
CA ALA A 285 -11.94 4.68 -0.05
C ALA A 285 -11.87 6.04 0.66
N ARG A 286 -10.67 6.39 1.16
CA ARG A 286 -10.40 7.66 1.85
C ARG A 286 -9.35 8.50 1.13
N ALA A 287 -9.69 9.77 0.87
CA ALA A 287 -8.88 10.69 0.08
C ALA A 287 -9.02 12.14 0.54
N VAL A 288 -8.11 12.99 0.06
CA VAL A 288 -8.23 14.45 0.15
C VAL A 288 -9.26 14.95 -0.86
N LYS A 289 -10.17 15.81 -0.41
CA LYS A 289 -11.22 16.51 -1.17
C LYS A 289 -10.63 17.59 -2.07
N THR A 290 -9.91 17.16 -3.10
CA THR A 290 -9.36 18.04 -4.14
C THR A 290 -10.46 18.54 -5.09
N PRO A 291 -10.19 19.56 -5.96
CA PRO A 291 -11.19 20.08 -6.89
C PRO A 291 -11.86 19.02 -7.79
N TRP A 292 -11.10 18.00 -8.21
CA TRP A 292 -11.68 16.88 -8.96
C TRP A 292 -12.63 16.05 -8.11
N LEU A 293 -12.19 15.63 -6.91
CA LEU A 293 -12.98 14.74 -6.06
C LEU A 293 -14.24 15.44 -5.58
N GLU A 294 -14.15 16.71 -5.18
CA GLU A 294 -15.32 17.50 -4.80
C GLU A 294 -16.33 17.59 -5.94
N ARG A 295 -15.86 17.88 -7.17
CA ARG A 295 -16.72 17.92 -8.35
C ARG A 295 -17.34 16.55 -8.66
N TYR A 296 -16.58 15.46 -8.50
CA TYR A 296 -17.08 14.11 -8.71
C TYR A 296 -18.19 13.78 -7.72
N LEU A 297 -17.95 13.98 -6.42
CA LEU A 297 -18.91 13.69 -5.35
C LEU A 297 -20.20 14.51 -5.49
N ARG A 298 -20.10 15.79 -5.85
CA ARG A 298 -21.26 16.66 -6.10
C ARG A 298 -22.18 16.12 -7.21
N HIS A 299 -21.64 15.39 -8.18
CA HIS A 299 -22.38 14.88 -9.33
C HIS A 299 -22.55 13.36 -9.30
N GLU A 300 -22.11 12.67 -8.25
CA GLU A 300 -22.00 11.22 -8.22
C GLU A 300 -23.35 10.54 -8.50
N THR A 301 -24.42 10.96 -7.82
CA THR A 301 -25.77 10.43 -8.02
C THR A 301 -26.25 10.61 -9.46
N ARG A 302 -25.97 11.77 -10.06
CA ARG A 302 -26.33 12.06 -11.46
C ARG A 302 -25.52 11.21 -12.43
N ILE A 303 -24.23 11.03 -12.17
CA ILE A 303 -23.35 10.17 -13.00
C ILE A 303 -23.86 8.73 -12.95
N ARG A 304 -24.11 8.21 -11.74
CA ARG A 304 -24.62 6.84 -11.54
C ARG A 304 -25.99 6.64 -12.19
N ALA A 305 -26.92 7.60 -12.06
CA ALA A 305 -28.23 7.51 -12.72
C ALA A 305 -28.13 7.56 -14.25
N LYS A 306 -27.20 8.37 -14.79
CA LYS A 306 -27.01 8.51 -16.25
C LYS A 306 -26.32 7.30 -16.87
N LEU A 307 -25.28 6.78 -16.21
CA LEU A 307 -24.50 5.66 -16.72
C LEU A 307 -25.15 4.32 -16.34
N GLY A 308 -25.68 4.19 -15.12
CA GLY A 308 -26.37 3.00 -14.64
C GLY A 308 -25.56 1.73 -14.89
N ALA A 309 -26.14 0.83 -15.68
CA ALA A 309 -25.54 -0.43 -16.11
C ALA A 309 -24.79 -0.37 -17.46
N LEU A 310 -24.59 0.83 -18.03
CA LEU A 310 -23.95 1.01 -19.33
C LEU A 310 -22.44 0.78 -19.23
N LYS A 311 -21.96 -0.25 -19.92
CA LYS A 311 -20.53 -0.52 -20.09
C LYS A 311 -19.84 0.63 -20.82
N GLN A 312 -18.67 1.02 -20.32
CA GLN A 312 -17.84 2.06 -20.92
C GLN A 312 -16.52 1.47 -21.42
N ARG A 313 -15.89 2.16 -22.38
CA ARG A 313 -14.50 1.86 -22.73
C ARG A 313 -13.58 2.24 -21.56
N CYS A 314 -12.57 1.41 -21.32
CA CYS A 314 -11.52 1.73 -20.35
C CYS A 314 -10.71 2.94 -20.86
N PRO A 315 -10.70 4.08 -20.14
CA PRO A 315 -10.02 5.28 -20.63
C PRO A 315 -8.50 5.13 -20.78
N SER A 316 -7.88 4.24 -19.99
CA SER A 316 -6.45 3.94 -20.10
C SER A 316 -6.14 2.74 -20.99
N ALA A 317 -7.16 2.07 -21.57
CA ALA A 317 -7.06 0.81 -22.32
C ALA A 317 -6.40 -0.38 -21.58
N LEU A 318 -5.88 -0.17 -20.36
CA LEU A 318 -5.19 -1.18 -19.56
C LEU A 318 -6.15 -2.24 -18.98
N GLU A 319 -7.42 -1.89 -18.77
CA GLU A 319 -8.40 -2.78 -18.15
C GLU A 319 -7.95 -3.39 -16.81
N CYS A 320 -7.22 -2.61 -15.99
CA CYS A 320 -6.45 -3.08 -14.85
C CYS A 320 -7.22 -3.91 -13.81
N LEU A 321 -8.50 -3.64 -13.58
CA LEU A 321 -9.29 -4.32 -12.54
C LEU A 321 -10.06 -5.51 -13.10
N SER A 322 -10.20 -6.56 -12.29
CA SER A 322 -11.06 -7.72 -12.59
C SER A 322 -12.53 -7.29 -12.73
N VAL A 323 -12.99 -6.40 -11.86
CA VAL A 323 -14.31 -5.74 -11.94
C VAL A 323 -14.11 -4.23 -11.75
N CYS A 324 -14.68 -3.42 -12.63
CA CYS A 324 -14.52 -1.97 -12.67
C CYS A 324 -15.87 -1.29 -12.86
N GLY A 325 -16.25 -0.42 -11.92
CA GLY A 325 -17.53 0.28 -11.94
C GLY A 325 -17.79 1.06 -13.23
N TRP A 326 -16.76 1.71 -13.78
CA TRP A 326 -16.84 2.43 -15.04
C TRP A 326 -16.91 1.50 -16.26
N ARG A 327 -15.95 0.58 -16.42
CA ARG A 327 -15.86 -0.29 -17.60
C ARG A 327 -17.05 -1.24 -17.69
N ASP A 328 -17.40 -1.86 -16.56
CA ASP A 328 -18.38 -2.94 -16.52
C ASP A 328 -19.80 -2.44 -16.25
N GLY A 329 -19.98 -1.14 -15.96
CA GLY A 329 -21.29 -0.56 -15.66
C GLY A 329 -21.88 -1.11 -14.37
N VAL A 330 -21.12 -1.10 -13.27
CA VAL A 330 -21.63 -1.57 -11.97
C VAL A 330 -22.22 -0.38 -11.22
N GLU A 331 -23.54 -0.29 -11.17
CA GLU A 331 -24.28 0.87 -10.65
C GLU A 331 -23.87 1.26 -9.21
N ARG A 332 -23.65 0.26 -8.35
CA ARG A 332 -23.25 0.46 -6.95
C ARG A 332 -21.79 0.89 -6.79
N PHE A 333 -20.96 0.88 -7.83
CA PHE A 333 -19.56 1.30 -7.77
C PHE A 333 -19.38 2.76 -8.23
N GLY A 334 -18.25 3.35 -7.88
CA GLY A 334 -17.84 4.64 -8.44
C GLY A 334 -17.65 4.55 -9.96
N HIS A 335 -18.03 5.60 -10.67
CA HIS A 335 -17.97 5.68 -12.13
C HIS A 335 -16.92 6.69 -12.57
N PHE A 336 -15.65 6.29 -12.42
CA PHE A 336 -14.49 7.03 -12.92
C PHE A 336 -13.31 6.06 -13.15
N CYS A 337 -12.33 6.43 -13.97
CA CYS A 337 -11.12 5.64 -14.12
C CYS A 337 -10.10 6.00 -13.02
N ILE A 338 -9.98 5.15 -12.00
CA ILE A 338 -9.06 5.38 -10.87
C ILE A 338 -7.60 5.53 -11.30
N ASP A 339 -7.15 4.70 -12.23
CA ASP A 339 -5.81 4.70 -12.78
C ASP A 339 -5.41 6.07 -13.32
N THR A 340 -6.26 6.68 -14.17
CA THR A 340 -6.01 8.03 -14.70
C THR A 340 -5.92 9.11 -13.61
N ARG A 341 -6.67 8.95 -12.50
CA ARG A 341 -6.70 9.93 -11.41
C ARG A 341 -5.52 9.79 -10.48
N LEU A 342 -5.09 8.57 -10.20
CA LEU A 342 -3.87 8.31 -9.45
C LEU A 342 -2.63 8.72 -10.24
N ALA A 343 -2.60 8.46 -11.55
CA ALA A 343 -1.50 8.91 -12.41
C ALA A 343 -1.41 10.44 -12.50
N ALA A 344 -2.55 11.15 -12.51
CA ALA A 344 -2.58 12.60 -12.41
C ALA A 344 -2.02 13.09 -11.05
N ALA A 345 -2.39 12.43 -9.96
CA ALA A 345 -1.87 12.74 -8.63
C ALA A 345 -0.35 12.49 -8.54
N LEU A 346 0.16 11.37 -9.08
CA LEU A 346 1.59 11.06 -9.17
C LEU A 346 2.37 12.21 -9.83
N ARG A 347 1.83 12.76 -10.94
CA ARG A 347 2.42 13.88 -11.68
C ARG A 347 2.21 15.26 -11.03
N GLY A 348 1.52 15.32 -9.89
CA GLY A 348 1.28 16.57 -9.16
C GLY A 348 0.19 17.45 -9.76
N ASP A 349 -0.70 16.89 -10.59
CA ASP A 349 -1.88 17.58 -11.10
C ASP A 349 -2.96 17.63 -10.00
N VAL A 350 -2.92 18.69 -9.20
CA VAL A 350 -3.83 18.92 -8.08
C VAL A 350 -5.28 19.08 -8.56
N ALA A 351 -5.49 19.61 -9.75
CA ALA A 351 -6.83 19.91 -10.27
C ALA A 351 -7.59 18.64 -10.72
N ASN A 352 -6.87 17.61 -11.16
CA ASN A 352 -7.45 16.40 -11.75
C ASN A 352 -7.14 15.10 -10.99
N GLY A 353 -6.21 15.13 -10.05
CA GLY A 353 -5.73 13.97 -9.32
C GLY A 353 -6.64 13.50 -8.18
N LEU A 354 -6.55 12.20 -7.88
CA LEU A 354 -7.10 11.57 -6.68
C LEU A 354 -5.96 11.32 -5.70
N PHE A 355 -6.03 11.90 -4.52
CA PHE A 355 -4.96 11.89 -3.53
C PHE A 355 -5.40 11.09 -2.30
N PHE A 356 -5.06 9.80 -2.27
CA PHE A 356 -5.36 8.95 -1.11
C PHE A 356 -4.55 9.37 0.11
N ARG A 357 -5.23 9.41 1.27
CA ARG A 357 -4.67 9.88 2.53
C ARG A 357 -5.39 9.24 3.71
N GLY A 358 -4.65 8.86 4.76
CA GLY A 358 -5.20 8.40 6.03
C GLY A 358 -5.81 9.54 6.84
N ARG A 359 -6.48 9.22 7.95
CA ARG A 359 -7.21 10.23 8.75
C ARG A 359 -6.31 11.10 9.61
N GLU A 360 -5.19 10.54 10.05
CA GLU A 360 -4.35 11.15 11.09
C GLU A 360 -3.49 12.31 10.59
N ALA A 361 -3.15 13.20 11.52
CA ALA A 361 -2.11 14.20 11.30
C ALA A 361 -0.76 13.55 10.97
N LEU A 362 0.07 14.25 10.20
CA LEU A 362 1.41 13.77 9.87
C LEU A 362 2.41 14.02 11.01
N PRO A 363 3.45 13.18 11.15
CA PRO A 363 4.43 13.29 12.23
C PRO A 363 5.16 14.64 12.28
N PHE A 364 5.40 15.27 11.13
CA PHE A 364 6.10 16.57 11.02
C PHE A 364 5.18 17.71 10.57
N GLY A 365 3.86 17.57 10.79
CA GLY A 365 2.87 18.52 10.29
C GLY A 365 2.96 18.68 8.77
N HIS A 366 3.27 19.90 8.31
CA HIS A 366 3.38 20.22 6.88
C HIS A 366 4.77 19.97 6.29
N ALA A 367 5.78 19.70 7.13
CA ALA A 367 7.15 19.57 6.68
C ALA A 367 7.39 18.24 5.95
N ILE A 368 8.04 18.33 4.79
CA ILE A 368 8.53 17.18 4.03
C ILE A 368 9.92 16.83 4.57
N ARG A 369 10.09 15.59 5.05
CA ARG A 369 11.30 15.11 5.71
C ARG A 369 11.77 13.79 5.11
N SER A 370 13.02 13.40 5.36
CA SER A 370 13.57 12.15 4.84
C SER A 370 12.95 10.91 5.49
N VAL A 371 13.05 9.76 4.82
CA VAL A 371 12.72 8.43 5.36
C VAL A 371 13.47 8.19 6.67
N ARG A 372 14.75 8.59 6.72
CA ARG A 372 15.56 8.44 7.93
C ARG A 372 15.02 9.26 9.09
N ASP A 373 14.66 10.52 8.85
CA ASP A 373 14.12 11.38 9.91
C ASP A 373 12.80 10.82 10.44
N LEU A 374 11.94 10.35 9.54
CA LEU A 374 10.67 9.70 9.90
C LEU A 374 10.90 8.45 10.75
N LEU A 375 11.81 7.56 10.34
CA LEU A 375 12.12 6.35 11.10
C LEU A 375 12.71 6.68 12.47
N GLU A 376 13.60 7.67 12.55
CA GLU A 376 14.20 8.13 13.81
C GLU A 376 13.14 8.66 14.77
N LEU A 377 12.24 9.52 14.29
CA LEU A 377 11.11 10.02 15.10
C LEU A 377 10.22 8.87 15.57
N LEU A 378 9.78 7.98 14.66
CA LEU A 378 8.88 6.88 15.01
C LEU A 378 9.51 5.89 16.01
N LEU A 379 10.81 5.62 15.90
CA LEU A 379 11.48 4.60 16.70
C LEU A 379 12.07 5.11 18.03
N THR A 380 12.37 6.40 18.12
CA THR A 380 13.04 6.99 19.29
C THR A 380 12.21 8.06 20.01
N GLY A 381 11.21 8.63 19.34
CA GLY A 381 10.47 9.78 19.85
C GLY A 381 11.23 11.10 19.79
N VAL A 382 12.48 11.09 19.31
CA VAL A 382 13.30 12.29 19.12
C VAL A 382 13.04 12.82 17.71
N GLU A 383 12.57 14.05 17.61
CA GLU A 383 12.48 14.76 16.34
C GLU A 383 13.90 15.19 15.92
N PRO A 384 14.43 14.70 14.80
CA PRO A 384 15.75 15.09 14.34
C PRO A 384 15.72 16.54 13.85
N GLU A 385 16.81 17.28 14.05
CA GLU A 385 17.01 18.56 13.38
C GLU A 385 16.90 18.39 11.86
N PRO A 386 16.21 19.28 11.12
CA PRO A 386 16.17 19.24 9.66
C PRO A 386 17.59 19.29 9.14
N ALA A 387 18.05 18.21 8.51
CA ALA A 387 19.41 18.18 8.02
C ALA A 387 19.60 19.26 6.95
N ALA A 388 20.51 20.21 7.17
CA ALA A 388 20.87 21.20 6.17
C ALA A 388 21.50 20.46 4.97
N LYS A 389 20.74 20.30 3.88
CA LYS A 389 21.19 19.67 2.63
C LYS A 389 22.01 18.39 2.86
N ARG A 390 21.40 17.34 3.42
CA ARG A 390 21.88 15.99 3.06
C ARG A 390 21.83 15.94 1.52
N PRO A 391 22.86 15.44 0.83
CA PRO A 391 22.82 15.37 -0.62
C PRO A 391 21.56 14.58 -0.99
N SER A 392 20.53 15.30 -1.47
CA SER A 392 19.48 14.70 -2.28
C SER A 392 20.26 14.21 -3.48
N PHE A 393 20.56 12.90 -3.53
CA PHE A 393 21.25 12.32 -4.66
C PHE A 393 20.50 12.77 -5.92
N SER A 394 21.22 13.50 -6.77
CA SER A 394 20.67 14.17 -7.94
C SER A 394 19.86 13.17 -8.74
N LEU A 395 18.65 13.58 -9.12
CA LEU A 395 17.89 12.95 -10.19
C LEU A 395 18.80 12.96 -11.43
N ALA A 396 19.24 11.79 -11.86
CA ALA A 396 19.83 11.58 -13.18
C ALA A 396 18.83 10.80 -14.02
#